data_AF-A0A957VD00-F1
#
_entry.id   AF-A0A957VD00-F1
#
_cell.length_a   1.000
_cell.length_b   1.000
_cell.length_c   1.000
_cell.angle_alpha   90.00
_cell.angle_beta   90.00
_cell.angle_gamma   90.00
#
_symmetry.space_group_name_H-M   'P 1'
#
loop_
_entity.id
_entity.type
_entity.pdbx_description
1 polymer ?
#
loop_
_entity_poly.entity_id
_entity_poly.type
_entity_poly.pdbx_seq_one_letter_code
_entity_poly.pdbx_strand_id
1 'polypeptide(L)'
;TFTLRIAGTPRPMERAPKMKQVYQRIWEQQDGELMDQARQTLGVLKGRFKNDVTAESLYVTLYNESTTRFADAGLPLRIGEAINMGKILTYSCQYFLSNPKRQDGLLVPIWERALDANIDPNNPLHVMRTAGYNHILKLSIAMSFGLVARVAGRHLWSTEERQAVTQHIADNVEIGETTEEDFLYLPLMMGGAVISSRLPLEGEQPSHSLALLQKAYEARPDLFADEEMAQARKLYETILTKAAT
;
A
#
# COMPACT_ATOMS: atom_id res chain seq x y z
N THR A 1 31.09 -2.14 -38.56
CA THR A 1 30.85 -0.84 -37.91
C THR A 1 30.16 0.05 -38.92
N PHE A 2 28.91 0.45 -38.69
CA PHE A 2 28.14 1.25 -39.63
C PHE A 2 28.21 2.73 -39.26
N THR A 3 28.54 3.57 -40.23
CA THR A 3 28.62 5.03 -40.07
C THR A 3 27.38 5.66 -40.70
N LEU A 4 26.51 6.24 -39.89
CA LEU A 4 25.38 7.05 -40.36
C LEU A 4 25.91 8.38 -40.91
N ARG A 5 25.75 8.61 -42.22
CA ARG A 5 25.91 9.93 -42.84
C ARG A 5 24.57 10.64 -42.82
N ILE A 6 24.41 11.61 -41.92
CA ILE A 6 23.25 12.50 -41.91
C ILE A 6 23.46 13.54 -43.01
N ALA A 7 22.58 13.55 -44.00
CA ALA A 7 22.52 14.61 -45.01
C ALA A 7 21.71 15.79 -44.47
N GLY A 8 22.35 16.94 -44.30
CA GLY A 8 21.71 18.19 -43.90
C GLY A 8 22.70 19.16 -43.27
N THR A 9 22.62 20.44 -43.61
CA THR A 9 23.38 21.49 -42.92
C THR A 9 22.92 21.56 -41.46
N PRO A 10 23.84 21.65 -40.48
CA PRO A 10 23.45 21.73 -39.07
C PRO A 10 22.59 22.98 -38.87
N ARG A 11 21.36 22.79 -38.37
CA ARG A 11 20.58 23.92 -37.85
C ARG A 11 21.41 24.60 -36.75
N PRO A 12 21.48 25.94 -36.73
CA PRO A 12 22.16 26.63 -35.64
C PRO A 12 21.57 26.14 -34.31
N MET A 13 22.44 25.88 -33.33
CA MET A 13 22.00 25.47 -32.00
C MET A 13 21.06 26.54 -31.44
N GLU A 14 19.75 26.27 -31.44
CA GLU A 14 18.83 27.02 -30.60
C GLU A 14 19.36 26.86 -29.17
N ARG A 15 19.71 27.99 -28.54
CA ARG A 15 20.10 28.03 -27.13
C ARG A 15 19.02 27.27 -26.37
N ALA A 16 19.44 26.24 -25.61
CA ALA A 16 18.54 25.56 -24.68
C ALA A 16 17.79 26.64 -23.88
N PRO A 17 16.44 26.57 -23.82
CA PRO A 17 15.66 27.58 -23.12
C PRO A 17 16.18 27.69 -21.69
N LYS A 18 16.40 28.92 -21.21
CA LYS A 18 16.81 29.14 -19.82
C LYS A 18 15.79 28.45 -18.91
N MET A 19 16.23 27.43 -18.16
CA MET A 19 15.40 26.77 -17.16
C MET A 19 14.89 27.85 -16.20
N LYS A 20 13.58 28.11 -16.20
CA LYS A 20 12.95 28.92 -15.17
C LYS A 20 12.96 28.08 -13.90
N GLN A 21 13.64 28.56 -12.85
CA GLN A 21 13.51 27.95 -11.54
C GLN A 21 12.06 28.14 -11.08
N VAL A 22 11.29 27.07 -11.09
CA VAL A 22 9.97 27.04 -10.47
C VAL A 22 10.21 26.64 -9.02
N TYR A 23 10.28 27.62 -8.14
CA TYR A 23 10.25 27.35 -6.71
C TYR A 23 8.83 26.93 -6.36
N GLN A 24 8.64 25.64 -6.10
CA GLN A 24 7.39 25.14 -5.54
C GLN A 24 7.45 25.33 -4.03
N ARG A 25 6.48 26.04 -3.47
CA ARG A 25 6.31 26.12 -2.01
C ARG A 25 5.88 24.75 -1.55
N ILE A 26 6.72 24.07 -0.77
CA ILE A 26 6.48 22.69 -0.31
C ILE A 26 5.73 22.69 1.03
N TRP A 27 5.76 23.80 1.78
CA TRP A 27 5.14 23.92 3.10
C TRP A 27 4.61 25.33 3.37
N GLU A 28 3.49 25.40 4.07
CA GLU A 28 2.91 26.60 4.66
C GLU A 28 2.93 26.53 6.19
N GLN A 29 2.79 27.67 6.87
CA GLN A 29 2.70 27.69 8.33
C GLN A 29 1.47 26.91 8.83
N GLN A 30 0.38 26.93 8.05
CA GLN A 30 -0.86 26.23 8.34
C GLN A 30 -0.67 24.71 8.41
N ASP A 31 0.21 24.13 7.57
CA ASP A 31 0.54 22.71 7.60
C ASP A 31 1.19 22.31 8.94
N GLY A 32 2.05 23.18 9.47
CA GLY A 32 2.68 23.00 10.78
C GLY A 32 1.66 23.04 11.93
N GLU A 33 0.70 23.97 11.86
CA GLU A 33 -0.37 24.11 12.85
C GLU A 33 -1.30 22.89 12.86
N LEU A 34 -1.67 22.36 11.68
CA LEU A 34 -2.47 21.14 11.56
C LEU A 34 -1.75 19.92 12.13
N MET A 35 -0.45 19.78 11.85
CA MET A 35 0.34 18.67 12.39
C MET A 35 0.43 18.74 13.93
N ASP A 36 0.59 19.93 14.50
CA ASP A 36 0.59 20.10 15.96
C ASP A 36 -0.79 19.82 16.58
N GLN A 37 -1.87 20.25 15.94
CA GLN A 37 -3.24 19.92 16.36
C GLN A 37 -3.52 18.41 16.30
N ALA A 38 -3.05 17.73 15.24
CA ALA A 38 -3.18 16.28 15.10
C ALA A 38 -2.47 15.55 16.27
N ARG A 39 -1.25 15.98 16.62
CA ARG A 39 -0.50 15.43 17.77
C ARG A 39 -1.21 15.66 19.10
N GLN A 40 -1.73 16.87 19.33
CA GLN A 40 -2.48 17.18 20.55
C GLN A 40 -3.73 16.31 20.67
N THR A 41 -4.49 16.19 19.58
CA THR A 41 -5.71 15.37 19.50
C THR A 41 -5.40 13.90 19.79
N LEU A 42 -4.37 13.34 19.15
CA LEU A 42 -3.91 11.97 19.42
C LEU A 42 -3.45 11.79 20.87
N GLY A 43 -2.81 12.80 21.47
CA GLY A 43 -2.45 12.82 22.89
C GLY A 43 -3.65 12.62 23.81
N VAL A 44 -4.77 13.26 23.50
CA VAL A 44 -6.04 13.11 24.26
C VAL A 44 -6.68 11.74 24.01
N LEU A 45 -6.61 11.23 22.78
CA LEU A 45 -7.24 9.96 22.39
C LEU A 45 -6.50 8.72 22.87
N LYS A 46 -5.22 8.82 23.24
CA LYS A 46 -4.36 7.68 23.65
C LYS A 46 -5.02 6.69 24.60
N GLY A 47 -5.78 7.17 25.58
CA GLY A 47 -6.44 6.31 26.58
C GLY A 47 -7.56 5.43 26.00
N ARG A 48 -8.28 5.91 24.98
CA ARG A 48 -9.39 5.19 24.31
C ARG A 48 -8.91 4.39 23.11
N PHE A 49 -7.86 4.87 22.44
CA PHE A 49 -7.31 4.27 21.22
C PHE A 49 -7.05 2.77 21.34
N LYS A 50 -6.51 2.32 22.48
CA LYS A 50 -6.19 0.91 22.71
C LYS A 50 -7.44 0.01 22.79
N ASN A 51 -8.56 0.55 23.26
CA ASN A 51 -9.81 -0.20 23.41
C ASN A 51 -10.60 -0.20 22.11
N ASP A 52 -10.57 0.92 21.37
CA ASP A 52 -11.36 1.08 20.15
C ASP A 52 -10.66 0.45 18.92
N VAL A 53 -9.32 0.48 18.90
CA VAL A 53 -8.51 0.00 17.77
C VAL A 53 -7.89 -1.35 18.12
N THR A 54 -8.69 -2.40 17.98
CA THR A 54 -8.27 -3.81 18.12
C THR A 54 -7.88 -4.39 16.77
N ALA A 55 -7.24 -5.56 16.77
CA ALA A 55 -6.90 -6.28 15.54
C ALA A 55 -8.15 -6.58 14.70
N GLU A 56 -9.21 -7.04 15.34
CA GLU A 56 -10.47 -7.42 14.72
C GLU A 56 -11.21 -6.19 14.17
N SER A 57 -11.28 -5.10 14.94
CA SER A 57 -11.97 -3.88 14.49
C SER A 57 -11.25 -3.24 13.30
N LEU A 58 -9.90 -3.23 13.32
CA LEU A 58 -9.09 -2.83 12.17
C LEU A 58 -9.32 -3.75 10.97
N TYR A 59 -9.29 -5.06 11.17
CA TYR A 59 -9.47 -6.03 10.10
C TYR A 59 -10.81 -5.84 9.38
N VAL A 60 -11.91 -5.81 10.13
CA VAL A 60 -13.25 -5.64 9.54
C VAL A 60 -13.36 -4.30 8.82
N THR A 61 -12.83 -3.23 9.42
CA THR A 61 -12.86 -1.89 8.83
C THR A 61 -12.10 -1.83 7.52
N LEU A 62 -10.87 -2.34 7.51
CA LEU A 62 -9.98 -2.27 6.34
C LEU A 62 -10.39 -3.28 5.26
N TYR A 63 -10.88 -4.46 5.63
CA TYR A 63 -11.44 -5.44 4.70
C TYR A 63 -12.60 -4.87 3.89
N ASN A 64 -13.55 -4.23 4.57
CA ASN A 64 -14.73 -3.65 3.91
C ASN A 64 -14.30 -2.48 3.01
N GLU A 65 -13.46 -1.59 3.52
CA GLU A 65 -12.99 -0.43 2.75
C GLU A 65 -12.19 -0.86 1.52
N SER A 66 -11.32 -1.88 1.65
CA SER A 66 -10.60 -2.44 0.53
C SER A 66 -11.51 -3.04 -0.53
N THR A 67 -12.53 -3.80 -0.11
CA THR A 67 -13.46 -4.42 -1.06
C THR A 67 -14.20 -3.37 -1.87
N THR A 68 -14.64 -2.28 -1.23
CA THR A 68 -15.29 -1.16 -1.92
C THR A 68 -14.33 -0.44 -2.85
N ARG A 69 -13.20 0.07 -2.35
CA ARG A 69 -12.30 0.92 -3.15
C ARG A 69 -11.65 0.20 -4.32
N PHE A 70 -11.31 -1.08 -4.16
CA PHE A 70 -10.76 -1.86 -5.28
C PHE A 70 -11.84 -2.20 -6.32
N ALA A 71 -13.10 -2.38 -5.91
CA ALA A 71 -14.19 -2.53 -6.87
C ALA A 71 -14.42 -1.23 -7.67
N ASP A 72 -14.36 -0.08 -7.00
CA ASP A 72 -14.46 1.24 -7.64
C ASP A 72 -13.28 1.49 -8.60
N ALA A 73 -12.09 1.02 -8.26
CA ALA A 73 -10.89 1.05 -9.11
C ALA A 73 -10.86 -0.05 -10.21
N GLY A 74 -12.01 -0.64 -10.55
CA GLY A 74 -12.15 -1.63 -11.62
C GLY A 74 -11.52 -2.99 -11.34
N LEU A 75 -11.06 -3.26 -10.12
CA LEU A 75 -10.39 -4.49 -9.71
C LEU A 75 -11.09 -5.14 -8.51
N PRO A 76 -12.32 -5.66 -8.67
CA PRO A 76 -13.05 -6.27 -7.56
C PRO A 76 -12.26 -7.43 -6.95
N LEU A 77 -12.06 -7.38 -5.63
CA LEU A 77 -11.32 -8.38 -4.88
C LEU A 77 -12.13 -9.67 -4.75
N ARG A 78 -11.50 -10.79 -5.05
CA ARG A 78 -12.04 -12.12 -4.72
C ARG A 78 -11.90 -12.39 -3.23
N ILE A 79 -12.66 -13.34 -2.71
CA ILE A 79 -12.71 -13.64 -1.27
C ILE A 79 -11.30 -13.85 -0.68
N GLY A 80 -10.45 -14.64 -1.32
CA GLY A 80 -9.07 -14.87 -0.87
C GLY A 80 -8.20 -13.60 -0.88
N GLU A 81 -8.35 -12.76 -1.91
CA GLU A 81 -7.64 -11.48 -2.02
C GLU A 81 -8.11 -10.48 -0.97
N ALA A 82 -9.42 -10.37 -0.76
CA ALA A 82 -10.02 -9.48 0.23
C ALA A 82 -9.58 -9.86 1.66
N ILE A 83 -9.61 -11.16 1.99
CA ILE A 83 -9.12 -11.65 3.28
C ILE A 83 -7.66 -11.25 3.46
N ASN A 84 -6.83 -11.55 2.46
CA ASN A 84 -5.40 -11.30 2.53
C ASN A 84 -5.06 -9.80 2.57
N MET A 85 -5.81 -8.97 1.86
CA MET A 85 -5.74 -7.50 1.89
C MET A 85 -6.03 -6.98 3.30
N GLY A 86 -7.18 -7.36 3.87
CA GLY A 86 -7.53 -6.96 5.25
C GLY A 86 -6.44 -7.35 6.24
N LYS A 87 -5.83 -8.53 6.09
CA LYS A 87 -4.75 -9.00 6.96
C LYS A 87 -3.47 -8.18 6.80
N ILE A 88 -2.99 -7.91 5.58
CA ILE A 88 -1.76 -7.15 5.40
C ILE A 88 -1.92 -5.71 5.89
N LEU A 89 -3.06 -5.06 5.62
CA LEU A 89 -3.33 -3.71 6.10
C LEU A 89 -3.39 -3.66 7.64
N THR A 90 -4.07 -4.62 8.26
CA THR A 90 -4.16 -4.73 9.73
C THR A 90 -2.80 -4.99 10.36
N TYR A 91 -2.03 -5.91 9.79
CA TYR A 91 -0.69 -6.23 10.25
C TYR A 91 0.24 -5.00 10.17
N SER A 92 0.11 -4.17 9.11
CA SER A 92 0.81 -2.89 9.02
C SER A 92 0.44 -1.95 10.16
N CYS A 93 -0.86 -1.76 10.40
CA CYS A 93 -1.32 -0.91 11.51
C CYS A 93 -0.74 -1.40 12.84
N GLN A 94 -0.83 -2.69 13.14
CA GLN A 94 -0.24 -3.26 14.37
C GLN A 94 1.28 -3.06 14.44
N TYR A 95 1.99 -3.23 13.33
CA TYR A 95 3.43 -3.01 13.28
C TYR A 95 3.80 -1.57 13.68
N PHE A 96 3.09 -0.56 13.17
CA PHE A 96 3.34 0.83 13.52
C PHE A 96 2.85 1.17 14.94
N LEU A 97 1.66 0.72 15.32
CA LEU A 97 1.05 0.97 16.64
C LEU A 97 1.81 0.31 17.80
N SER A 98 2.51 -0.80 17.55
CA SER A 98 3.28 -1.52 18.58
C SER A 98 4.49 -0.75 19.12
N ASN A 99 4.92 0.33 18.45
CA ASN A 99 6.09 1.11 18.87
C ASN A 99 5.75 2.61 18.89
N PRO A 100 5.87 3.30 20.05
CA PRO A 100 5.57 4.73 20.15
C PRO A 100 6.30 5.60 19.13
N LYS A 101 7.55 5.26 18.76
CA LYS A 101 8.32 6.02 17.75
C LYS A 101 7.78 5.85 16.33
N ARG A 102 7.15 4.72 16.05
CA ARG A 102 6.53 4.42 14.74
C ARG A 102 5.09 4.89 14.68
N GLN A 103 4.39 4.88 15.81
CA GLN A 103 2.98 5.25 15.92
C GLN A 103 2.68 6.60 15.29
N ASP A 104 3.51 7.62 15.54
CA ASP A 104 3.32 8.95 14.97
C ASP A 104 3.42 8.96 13.43
N GLY A 105 4.30 8.14 12.85
CA GLY A 105 4.43 7.99 11.40
C GLY A 105 3.19 7.38 10.74
N LEU A 106 2.38 6.62 11.49
CA LEU A 106 1.08 6.15 11.04
C LEU A 106 -0.01 7.19 11.33
N LEU A 107 -0.13 7.64 12.58
CA LEU A 107 -1.32 8.34 13.05
C LEU A 107 -1.32 9.84 12.75
N VAL A 108 -0.18 10.53 12.85
CA VAL A 108 -0.15 11.98 12.66
C VAL A 108 -0.61 12.37 11.25
N PRO A 109 -0.09 11.77 10.15
CA PRO A 109 -0.56 12.11 8.80
C PRO A 109 -2.03 11.78 8.55
N ILE A 110 -2.58 10.79 9.27
CA ILE A 110 -4.00 10.41 9.15
C ILE A 110 -4.88 11.45 9.84
N TRP A 111 -4.52 11.87 11.06
CA TRP A 111 -5.29 12.85 11.81
C TRP A 111 -5.14 14.25 11.23
N GLU A 112 -3.98 14.60 10.68
CA GLU A 112 -3.78 15.83 9.92
C GLU A 112 -4.77 15.92 8.75
N ARG A 113 -4.86 14.86 7.92
CA ARG A 113 -5.85 14.76 6.84
C ARG A 113 -7.29 14.78 7.33
N ALA A 114 -7.58 14.15 8.46
CA ALA A 114 -8.91 14.15 9.02
C ALA A 114 -9.35 15.56 9.46
N LEU A 115 -8.45 16.31 10.10
CA LEU A 115 -8.69 17.69 10.51
C LEU A 115 -8.89 18.60 9.30
N ASP A 116 -8.03 18.49 8.30
CA ASP A 116 -8.13 19.25 7.04
C ASP A 116 -9.48 18.98 6.32
N ALA A 117 -9.89 17.70 6.28
CA ALA A 117 -11.17 17.28 5.70
C ALA A 117 -12.40 17.49 6.61
N ASN A 118 -12.24 18.11 7.79
CA ASN A 118 -13.30 18.31 8.79
C ASN A 118 -14.01 17.01 9.24
N ILE A 119 -13.28 15.90 9.28
CA ILE A 119 -13.75 14.60 9.77
C ILE A 119 -13.64 14.57 11.29
N ASP A 120 -14.67 14.10 11.99
CA ASP A 120 -14.66 14.00 13.46
C ASP A 120 -13.49 13.14 13.95
N PRO A 121 -12.50 13.73 14.66
CA PRO A 121 -11.30 13.01 15.06
C PRO A 121 -11.55 12.03 16.22
N ASN A 122 -12.72 12.06 16.86
CA ASN A 122 -13.02 11.28 18.06
C ASN A 122 -13.42 9.82 17.78
N ASN A 123 -13.59 9.44 16.51
CA ASN A 123 -13.84 8.06 16.10
C ASN A 123 -12.61 7.51 15.34
N PRO A 124 -11.65 6.87 16.03
CA PRO A 124 -10.40 6.44 15.41
C PRO A 124 -10.57 5.49 14.23
N LEU A 125 -11.52 4.54 14.32
CA LEU A 125 -11.76 3.59 13.23
C LEU A 125 -12.33 4.29 12.00
N HIS A 126 -13.28 5.22 12.20
CA HIS A 126 -13.81 6.02 11.10
C HIS A 126 -12.71 6.86 10.45
N VAL A 127 -11.90 7.55 11.24
CA VAL A 127 -10.77 8.37 10.76
C VAL A 127 -9.75 7.54 9.99
N MET A 128 -9.35 6.38 10.52
CA MET A 128 -8.42 5.47 9.85
C MET A 128 -8.99 4.94 8.52
N ARG A 129 -10.30 4.70 8.45
CA ARG A 129 -10.98 4.28 7.23
C ARG A 129 -11.08 5.38 6.19
N THR A 130 -11.51 6.59 6.58
CA THR A 130 -11.85 7.65 5.62
C THR A 130 -10.63 8.48 5.22
N ALA A 131 -9.93 9.07 6.19
CA ALA A 131 -8.75 9.88 5.95
C ALA A 131 -7.46 9.04 5.81
N GLY A 132 -7.44 7.88 6.48
CA GLY A 132 -6.22 7.10 6.68
C GLY A 132 -5.96 5.99 5.67
N TYR A 133 -6.97 5.53 4.94
CA TYR A 133 -6.86 4.31 4.15
C TYR A 133 -5.72 4.38 3.13
N ASN A 134 -5.61 5.49 2.37
CA ASN A 134 -4.52 5.70 1.43
C ASN A 134 -3.13 5.59 2.08
N HIS A 135 -2.97 6.17 3.27
CA HIS A 135 -1.71 6.12 4.02
C HIS A 135 -1.37 4.69 4.43
N ILE A 136 -2.37 4.00 4.98
CA ILE A 136 -2.25 2.62 5.45
C ILE A 136 -1.89 1.72 4.28
N LEU A 137 -2.51 1.91 3.12
CA LEU A 137 -2.22 1.18 1.89
C LEU A 137 -0.76 1.39 1.44
N LYS A 138 -0.30 2.65 1.36
CA LYS A 138 1.10 2.98 1.00
C LYS A 138 2.10 2.32 1.94
N LEU A 139 1.88 2.42 3.25
CA LEU A 139 2.74 1.78 4.26
C LEU A 139 2.72 0.25 4.15
N SER A 140 1.57 -0.33 3.82
CA SER A 140 1.40 -1.78 3.67
C SER A 140 2.12 -2.31 2.44
N ILE A 141 2.08 -1.59 1.32
CA ILE A 141 2.84 -1.92 0.12
C ILE A 141 4.35 -1.86 0.43
N ALA A 142 4.81 -0.77 1.03
CA ALA A 142 6.22 -0.60 1.39
C ALA A 142 6.73 -1.70 2.33
N MET A 143 5.94 -2.06 3.34
CA MET A 143 6.24 -3.15 4.26
C MET A 143 6.22 -4.51 3.57
N SER A 144 5.28 -4.74 2.65
CA SER A 144 5.18 -5.98 1.89
C SER A 144 6.42 -6.23 1.04
N PHE A 145 6.95 -5.21 0.36
CA PHE A 145 8.24 -5.34 -0.32
C PHE A 145 9.37 -5.75 0.63
N GLY A 146 9.39 -5.22 1.85
CA GLY A 146 10.36 -5.62 2.87
C GLY A 146 10.18 -7.08 3.34
N LEU A 147 8.94 -7.54 3.47
CA LEU A 147 8.62 -8.93 3.84
C LEU A 147 9.03 -9.91 2.73
N VAL A 148 8.69 -9.59 1.48
CA VAL A 148 9.04 -10.38 0.30
C VAL A 148 10.55 -10.45 0.10
N ALA A 149 11.27 -9.33 0.25
CA ALA A 149 12.73 -9.30 0.14
C ALA A 149 13.42 -10.23 1.16
N ARG A 150 12.87 -10.35 2.37
CA ARG A 150 13.39 -11.29 3.40
C ARG A 150 13.21 -12.75 2.97
N VAL A 151 12.09 -13.10 2.37
CA VAL A 151 11.84 -14.46 1.87
C VAL A 151 12.71 -14.78 0.65
N ALA A 152 12.91 -13.80 -0.23
CA ALA A 152 13.78 -13.92 -1.40
C ALA A 152 15.28 -13.86 -1.06
N GLY A 153 15.65 -13.40 0.14
CA GLY A 153 17.05 -13.19 0.55
C GLY A 153 17.74 -12.00 -0.14
N ARG A 154 17.02 -11.20 -0.93
CA ARG A 154 17.51 -10.03 -1.65
C ARG A 154 16.38 -9.06 -1.99
N HIS A 155 16.73 -7.81 -2.27
CA HIS A 155 15.81 -6.87 -2.90
C HIS A 155 15.69 -7.19 -4.39
N LEU A 156 14.46 -7.41 -4.85
CA LEU A 156 14.15 -7.73 -6.25
C LEU A 156 13.92 -6.48 -7.09
N TRP A 157 13.40 -5.43 -6.45
CA TRP A 157 13.07 -4.15 -7.07
C TRP A 157 13.92 -3.04 -6.46
N SER A 158 14.25 -2.06 -7.29
CA SER A 158 14.92 -0.83 -6.88
C SER A 158 14.06 -0.02 -5.90
N THR A 159 14.61 1.05 -5.35
CA THR A 159 13.82 1.94 -4.46
C THR A 159 12.80 2.73 -5.28
N GLU A 160 13.21 3.14 -6.47
CA GLU A 160 12.43 3.91 -7.44
C GLU A 160 11.24 3.11 -7.93
N GLU A 161 11.43 1.84 -8.31
CA GLU A 161 10.35 0.94 -8.72
C GLU A 161 9.34 0.71 -7.59
N ARG A 162 9.83 0.47 -6.37
CA ARG A 162 8.95 0.26 -5.21
C ARG A 162 8.13 1.51 -4.91
N GLN A 163 8.73 2.70 -4.99
CA GLN A 163 8.03 3.96 -4.79
C GLN A 163 7.01 4.21 -5.90
N ALA A 164 7.37 3.97 -7.16
CA ALA A 164 6.48 4.13 -8.30
C ALA A 164 5.26 3.21 -8.19
N VAL A 165 5.47 1.92 -7.91
CA VAL A 165 4.37 0.94 -7.72
C VAL A 165 3.51 1.32 -6.52
N THR A 166 4.12 1.75 -5.41
CA THR A 166 3.38 2.19 -4.22
C THR A 166 2.47 3.37 -4.54
N GLN A 167 3.00 4.37 -5.24
CA GLN A 167 2.25 5.57 -5.58
C GLN A 167 1.16 5.25 -6.60
N HIS A 168 1.47 4.45 -7.63
CA HIS A 168 0.51 4.05 -8.66
C HIS A 168 -0.71 3.32 -8.07
N ILE A 169 -0.49 2.27 -7.27
CA ILE A 169 -1.60 1.52 -6.65
C ILE A 169 -2.43 2.44 -5.74
N ALA A 170 -1.75 3.23 -4.90
CA ALA A 170 -2.46 4.05 -3.92
C ALA A 170 -3.25 5.19 -4.57
N ASP A 171 -2.72 5.81 -5.63
CA ASP A 171 -3.41 6.88 -6.33
C ASP A 171 -4.61 6.33 -7.10
N ASN A 172 -4.45 5.25 -7.86
CA ASN A 172 -5.54 4.64 -8.61
C ASN A 172 -6.70 4.22 -7.69
N VAL A 173 -6.39 3.60 -6.54
CA VAL A 173 -7.39 3.20 -5.55
C VAL A 173 -8.05 4.40 -4.84
N GLU A 174 -7.36 5.53 -4.73
CA GLU A 174 -7.93 6.75 -4.13
C GLU A 174 -8.90 7.44 -5.08
N ILE A 175 -8.54 7.55 -6.36
CA ILE A 175 -9.33 8.30 -7.36
C ILE A 175 -10.31 7.42 -8.14
N GLY A 176 -10.29 6.09 -7.94
CA GLY A 176 -11.14 5.13 -8.65
C GLY A 176 -10.69 4.87 -10.09
N GLU A 177 -9.40 5.04 -10.39
CA GLU A 177 -8.84 4.69 -11.70
C GLU A 177 -8.49 3.19 -11.76
N THR A 178 -8.56 2.63 -12.97
CA THR A 178 -8.32 1.20 -13.20
C THR A 178 -6.94 0.77 -12.70
N THR A 179 -6.90 -0.27 -11.88
CA THR A 179 -5.65 -0.89 -11.40
C THR A 179 -5.44 -2.24 -12.06
N GLU A 180 -4.22 -2.51 -12.55
CA GLU A 180 -3.88 -3.80 -13.14
C GLU A 180 -3.72 -4.89 -12.06
N GLU A 181 -4.08 -6.12 -12.42
CA GLU A 181 -4.09 -7.26 -11.50
C GLU A 181 -2.69 -7.57 -10.94
N ASP A 182 -1.65 -7.43 -11.77
CA ASP A 182 -0.26 -7.68 -11.40
C ASP A 182 0.19 -6.81 -10.21
N PHE A 183 -0.22 -5.53 -10.20
CA PHE A 183 0.14 -4.60 -9.13
C PHE A 183 -0.55 -4.92 -7.79
N LEU A 184 -1.71 -5.56 -7.81
CA LEU A 184 -2.32 -6.10 -6.60
C LEU A 184 -1.49 -7.27 -6.05
N TYR A 185 -1.01 -8.15 -6.93
CA TYR A 185 -0.35 -9.38 -6.50
C TYR A 185 1.09 -9.20 -6.04
N LEU A 186 1.85 -8.31 -6.69
CA LEU A 186 3.28 -8.12 -6.45
C LEU A 186 3.61 -7.75 -4.98
N PRO A 187 3.22 -6.59 -4.44
CA PRO A 187 3.45 -6.31 -3.04
C PRO A 187 2.38 -6.94 -2.15
N LEU A 188 1.09 -6.67 -2.40
CA LEU A 188 0.06 -6.88 -1.39
C LEU A 188 -0.29 -8.36 -1.19
N MET A 189 -0.52 -9.10 -2.27
CA MET A 189 -0.85 -10.53 -2.12
C MET A 189 0.35 -11.37 -1.67
N MET A 190 1.55 -11.12 -2.22
CA MET A 190 2.78 -11.75 -1.74
C MET A 190 3.03 -11.43 -0.25
N GLY A 191 2.97 -10.15 0.12
CA GLY A 191 3.18 -9.70 1.50
C GLY A 191 2.17 -10.31 2.47
N GLY A 192 0.89 -10.30 2.09
CA GLY A 192 -0.19 -10.93 2.85
C GLY A 192 0.03 -12.43 3.04
N ALA A 193 0.43 -13.15 1.99
CA ALA A 193 0.70 -14.58 2.07
C ALA A 193 1.84 -14.88 3.05
N VAL A 194 2.90 -14.06 3.07
CA VAL A 194 4.02 -14.17 4.03
C VAL A 194 3.58 -13.98 5.49
N ILE A 195 2.55 -13.16 5.75
CA ILE A 195 2.07 -12.87 7.11
C ILE A 195 0.80 -13.62 7.49
N SER A 196 0.28 -14.46 6.61
CA SER A 196 -0.99 -15.18 6.77
C SER A 196 -1.11 -15.92 8.10
N SER A 197 -0.04 -16.56 8.58
CA SER A 197 -0.01 -17.26 9.88
C SER A 197 0.32 -16.36 11.08
N ARG A 198 0.73 -15.11 10.85
CA ARG A 198 1.18 -14.17 11.90
C ARG A 198 0.05 -13.33 12.48
N LEU A 199 -1.07 -13.24 11.78
CA LEU A 199 -2.28 -12.56 12.22
C LEU A 199 -3.46 -13.55 12.19
N PRO A 200 -3.54 -14.50 13.14
CA PRO A 200 -4.70 -15.36 13.24
C PRO A 200 -5.90 -14.53 13.71
N LEU A 201 -6.99 -14.58 12.94
CA LEU A 201 -8.28 -14.04 13.37
C LEU A 201 -9.08 -15.12 14.10
N GLU A 202 -10.00 -14.71 14.97
CA GLU A 202 -10.83 -15.67 15.71
C GLU A 202 -11.61 -16.57 14.73
N GLY A 203 -11.52 -17.89 14.93
CA GLY A 203 -12.16 -18.88 14.06
C GLY A 203 -11.47 -19.11 12.71
N GLU A 204 -10.39 -18.41 12.40
CA GLU A 204 -9.66 -18.58 11.14
C GLU A 204 -8.76 -19.82 11.16
N GLN A 205 -8.80 -20.57 10.05
CA GLN A 205 -7.77 -21.54 9.71
C GLN A 205 -6.87 -20.94 8.62
N PRO A 206 -5.60 -20.55 8.93
CA PRO A 206 -4.74 -19.86 7.97
C PRO A 206 -4.53 -20.62 6.65
N SER A 207 -4.48 -21.94 6.71
CA SER A 207 -4.38 -22.81 5.52
C SER A 207 -5.60 -22.68 4.60
N HIS A 208 -6.80 -22.49 5.15
CA HIS A 208 -8.00 -22.27 4.36
C HIS A 208 -7.98 -20.88 3.71
N SER A 209 -7.58 -19.84 4.44
CA SER A 209 -7.40 -18.49 3.89
C SER A 209 -6.40 -18.48 2.73
N LEU A 210 -5.28 -19.20 2.87
CA LEU A 210 -4.29 -19.37 1.80
C LEU A 210 -4.83 -20.17 0.61
N ALA A 211 -5.63 -21.21 0.85
CA ALA A 211 -6.27 -21.96 -0.23
C ALA A 211 -7.28 -21.09 -1.01
N LEU A 212 -7.99 -20.18 -0.35
CA LEU A 212 -8.87 -19.20 -1.02
C LEU A 212 -8.05 -18.19 -1.84
N LEU A 213 -6.88 -17.79 -1.35
CA LEU A 213 -5.96 -16.93 -2.11
C LEU A 213 -5.40 -17.65 -3.34
N GLN A 214 -5.01 -18.92 -3.22
CA GLN A 214 -4.58 -19.76 -4.35
C GLN A 214 -5.70 -19.88 -5.41
N LYS A 215 -6.95 -20.10 -4.99
CA LYS A 215 -8.10 -20.11 -5.92
C LYS A 215 -8.33 -18.76 -6.59
N ALA A 216 -8.10 -17.66 -5.86
CA ALA A 216 -8.22 -16.33 -6.44
C ALA A 216 -7.15 -16.08 -7.50
N TYR A 217 -5.91 -16.53 -7.26
CA TYR A 217 -4.81 -16.52 -8.21
C TYR A 217 -5.15 -17.32 -9.48
N GLU A 218 -5.58 -18.58 -9.33
CA GLU A 218 -5.89 -19.48 -10.45
C GLU A 218 -6.98 -18.95 -11.38
N ALA A 219 -7.92 -18.17 -10.86
CA ALA A 219 -8.99 -17.62 -11.67
C ALA A 219 -8.59 -16.29 -12.36
N ARG A 220 -7.36 -15.79 -12.18
CA ARG A 220 -6.78 -14.65 -12.93
C ARG A 220 -5.73 -15.17 -13.93
N PRO A 221 -6.15 -15.69 -15.10
CA PRO A 221 -5.27 -16.43 -16.00
C PRO A 221 -4.17 -15.56 -16.65
N ASP A 222 -4.43 -14.26 -16.78
CA ASP A 222 -3.52 -13.30 -17.40
C ASP A 222 -2.48 -12.73 -16.42
N LEU A 223 -2.56 -13.13 -15.14
CA LEU A 223 -1.65 -12.66 -14.10
C LEU A 223 -0.23 -13.17 -14.34
N PHE A 224 0.72 -12.23 -14.38
CA PHE A 224 2.12 -12.47 -14.73
C PHE A 224 2.30 -13.15 -16.10
N ALA A 225 1.41 -12.92 -17.06
CA ALA A 225 1.47 -13.56 -18.38
C ALA A 225 2.75 -13.23 -19.16
N ASP A 226 3.32 -12.04 -18.94
CA ASP A 226 4.52 -11.58 -19.62
C ASP A 226 5.77 -12.36 -19.19
N GLU A 227 6.67 -12.66 -20.15
CA GLU A 227 7.93 -13.36 -19.85
C GLU A 227 8.80 -12.61 -18.83
N GLU A 228 8.72 -11.28 -18.82
CA GLU A 228 9.40 -10.41 -17.86
C GLU A 228 8.91 -10.63 -16.42
N MET A 229 7.67 -11.10 -16.25
CA MET A 229 7.02 -11.37 -14.96
C MET A 229 7.18 -12.82 -14.47
N ALA A 230 7.84 -13.69 -15.25
CA ALA A 230 8.04 -15.10 -14.88
C ALA A 230 8.77 -15.27 -13.53
N GLN A 231 9.69 -14.36 -13.20
CA GLN A 231 10.37 -14.38 -11.90
C GLN A 231 9.43 -14.03 -10.74
N ALA A 232 8.51 -13.09 -10.95
CA ALA A 232 7.49 -12.73 -9.96
C ALA A 232 6.51 -13.88 -9.72
N ARG A 233 6.05 -14.55 -10.80
CA ARG A 233 5.22 -15.76 -10.70
C ARG A 233 5.87 -16.84 -9.84
N LYS A 234 7.10 -17.23 -10.17
CA LYS A 234 7.84 -18.26 -9.42
C LYS A 234 8.01 -17.90 -7.94
N LEU A 235 8.25 -16.63 -7.65
CA LEU A 235 8.35 -16.14 -6.29
C LEU A 235 7.02 -16.25 -5.55
N TYR A 236 5.92 -15.84 -6.19
CA TYR A 236 4.58 -15.93 -5.62
C TYR A 236 4.22 -17.37 -5.23
N GLU A 237 4.43 -18.32 -6.15
CA GLU A 237 4.20 -19.75 -5.91
C GLU A 237 5.07 -20.29 -4.77
N THR A 238 6.33 -19.85 -4.70
CA THR A 238 7.24 -20.22 -3.60
C THR A 238 6.74 -19.71 -2.26
N ILE A 239 6.24 -18.46 -2.22
CA ILE A 239 5.67 -17.86 -1.01
C ILE A 239 4.43 -18.63 -0.57
N LEU A 240 3.50 -18.91 -1.49
CA LEU A 240 2.27 -19.65 -1.17
C LEU A 240 2.57 -21.05 -0.65
N THR A 241 3.49 -21.76 -1.30
CA THR A 241 3.90 -23.10 -0.88
C THR A 241 4.49 -23.09 0.53
N LYS A 242 5.38 -22.12 0.83
CA LYS A 242 5.97 -21.98 2.16
C LYS A 242 4.98 -21.51 3.23
N ALA A 243 3.97 -20.74 2.85
CA ALA A 243 2.95 -20.26 3.78
C ALA A 243 1.94 -21.36 4.15
N ALA A 244 1.74 -22.34 3.26
CA ALA A 244 0.83 -23.46 3.47
C ALA A 244 1.41 -24.61 4.32
N THR A 245 2.72 -24.62 4.56
CA THR A 245 3.43 -25.59 5.42
C THR A 245 3.62 -25.08 6.84
#